data_AF-A0A353D1G9-F1
#
_entry.id   AF-A0A353D1G9-F1
#
_cell.length_a   1.000
_cell.length_b   1.000
_cell.length_c   1.000
_cell.angle_alpha   90.00
_cell.angle_beta   90.00
_cell.angle_gamma   90.00
#
_symmetry.space_group_name_H-M   'P 1'
#
loop_
_entity.id
_entity.type
_entity.pdbx_description
1 polymer ?
#
loop_
_entity_poly.entity_id
_entity_poly.type
_entity_poly.pdbx_seq_one_letter_code
_entity_poly.pdbx_strand_id
1 'polypeptide(L)' 'MVQSTSTTSSSNSQPPGETAILDAATRLFAERGFDGVSMRQVSEAAGVSKANIYHHFESKEALY' A
#
# COMPACT_ATOMS: atom_id res chain seq x y z
N MET A 1 -25.82 -21.51 9.54
CA MET A 1 -25.17 -20.53 8.64
C MET A 1 -24.57 -19.47 9.55
N VAL A 2 -23.25 -19.53 9.78
CA VAL A 2 -22.56 -18.71 10.78
C VAL A 2 -22.46 -17.27 10.29
N GLN A 3 -22.87 -16.33 11.14
CA GLN A 3 -22.64 -14.90 10.95
C GLN A 3 -21.18 -14.62 11.30
N SER A 4 -20.37 -14.32 10.28
CA SER A 4 -19.01 -13.82 10.45
C SER A 4 -19.05 -12.34 10.79
N THR A 5 -19.06 -12.01 12.09
CA THR A 5 -18.85 -10.65 12.60
C THR A 5 -17.56 -10.60 13.41
N SER A 6 -16.49 -10.16 12.75
CA SER A 6 -15.26 -9.61 13.33
C SER A 6 -14.92 -8.39 12.46
N THR A 7 -15.53 -7.23 12.71
CA THR A 7 -14.92 -6.09 13.41
C THR A 7 -13.54 -5.71 12.87
N THR A 8 -13.49 -4.76 11.93
CA THR A 8 -12.64 -3.57 12.07
C THR A 8 -13.31 -2.37 11.40
N SER A 9 -13.82 -1.47 12.23
CA SER A 9 -14.15 -0.10 11.88
C SER A 9 -12.84 0.69 11.89
N SER A 10 -12.43 1.25 10.75
CA SER A 10 -11.51 2.39 10.67
C SER A 10 -11.87 3.21 9.44
N SER A 11 -12.60 4.28 9.68
CA SER A 11 -12.61 5.48 8.86
C SER A 11 -11.17 5.96 8.65
N ASN A 12 -10.55 5.64 7.51
CA ASN A 12 -9.34 6.32 7.10
C ASN A 12 -9.70 7.18 5.88
N SER A 13 -9.86 8.48 6.14
CA SER A 13 -9.72 9.53 5.12
C SER A 13 -8.27 9.50 4.63
N GLN A 14 -7.86 8.41 4.00
CA GLN A 14 -6.53 8.30 3.43
C GLN A 14 -6.48 9.29 2.27
N PRO A 15 -5.49 10.20 2.27
CA PRO A 15 -5.28 11.03 1.09
C PRO A 15 -5.16 10.08 -0.11
N PRO A 16 -5.75 10.42 -1.27
CA PRO A 16 -5.90 9.49 -2.40
C PRO A 16 -4.61 8.82 -2.89
N GLY A 17 -3.43 9.29 -2.45
CA GLY A 17 -2.15 8.63 -2.66
C GLY A 17 -1.93 7.38 -1.80
N GLU A 18 -2.30 7.36 -0.51
CA GLU A 18 -1.90 6.28 0.40
C GLU A 18 -2.57 4.95 0.08
N THR A 19 -3.89 4.96 -0.18
CA THR A 19 -4.63 3.77 -0.59
C THR A 19 -4.13 3.24 -1.94
N ALA A 20 -3.82 4.13 -2.89
CA ALA A 20 -3.27 3.72 -4.19
C ALA A 20 -1.88 3.06 -4.05
N ILE A 21 -1.05 3.59 -3.15
CA ILE A 21 0.27 3.03 -2.82
C ILE A 21 0.11 1.63 -2.21
N LEU A 22 -0.79 1.45 -1.25
CA LEU A 22 -1.02 0.15 -0.61
C LEU A 22 -1.61 -0.89 -1.57
N ASP A 23 -2.56 -0.52 -2.44
CA ASP A 23 -3.10 -1.45 -3.45
C ASP A 23 -2.03 -1.90 -4.45
N ALA A 24 -1.25 -0.94 -4.96
CA ALA A 24 -0.14 -1.21 -5.87
C ALA A 24 0.94 -2.07 -5.21
N ALA A 25 1.32 -1.76 -3.97
CA ALA A 25 2.29 -2.53 -3.19
C ALA A 25 1.78 -3.95 -2.97
N THR A 26 0.52 -4.12 -2.57
CA THR A 26 -0.10 -5.43 -2.34
C THR A 26 -0.08 -6.30 -3.59
N ARG A 27 -0.46 -5.74 -4.75
CA ARG A 27 -0.39 -6.47 -6.03
C ARG A 27 1.02 -6.87 -6.39
N LEU A 28 1.96 -5.91 -6.32
CA LEU A 28 3.36 -6.15 -6.63
C LEU A 28 3.98 -7.20 -5.70
N PHE A 29 3.68 -7.15 -4.40
CA PHE A 29 4.14 -8.13 -3.42
C PHE A 29 3.57 -9.51 -3.70
N ALA A 30 2.30 -9.61 -4.12
CA ALA A 30 1.69 -10.88 -4.51
C ALA A 30 2.31 -11.48 -5.79
N GLU A 31 2.69 -10.64 -6.75
CA GLU A 31 3.25 -11.10 -8.04
C GLU A 31 4.76 -11.40 -7.98
N ARG A 32 5.55 -10.59 -7.26
CA ARG A 32 7.02 -10.65 -7.28
C ARG A 32 7.67 -10.96 -5.94
N GLY A 33 6.88 -11.04 -4.86
CA GLY A 33 7.36 -11.17 -3.49
C GLY A 33 7.89 -9.85 -2.92
N PHE A 34 7.91 -9.73 -1.59
CA PHE A 34 8.35 -8.51 -0.90
C PHE A 34 9.76 -8.09 -1.34
N ASP A 35 10.74 -8.99 -1.36
CA ASP A 35 12.11 -8.70 -1.77
C ASP A 35 12.25 -8.18 -3.21
N GLY A 36 11.44 -8.72 -4.14
CA GLY A 36 11.48 -8.37 -5.56
C GLY A 36 10.87 -7.00 -5.89
N VAL A 37 10.14 -6.40 -4.95
CA VAL A 37 9.44 -5.13 -5.15
C VAL A 37 10.23 -3.99 -4.53
N SER A 38 10.39 -2.90 -5.27
CA SER A 38 11.05 -1.68 -4.81
C SER A 38 10.05 -0.54 -4.65
N MET A 39 10.28 0.39 -3.72
CA MET A 39 9.45 1.61 -3.57
C MET A 39 9.27 2.38 -4.88
N ARG A 40 10.25 2.30 -5.80
CA ARG A 40 10.15 2.84 -7.15
C ARG A 40 9.06 2.16 -7.99
N GLN A 41 8.98 0.83 -7.98
CA GLN A 41 7.94 0.11 -8.71
C GLN A 41 6.55 0.39 -8.13
N VAL A 42 6.46 0.47 -6.80
CA VAL A 42 5.22 0.85 -6.12
C VAL A 42 4.82 2.28 -6.52
N SER A 43 5.77 3.22 -6.58
CA SER A 43 5.51 4.60 -7.03
C SER A 43 4.99 4.69 -8.46
N GLU A 44 5.58 3.92 -9.37
CA GLU A 44 5.17 3.89 -10.76
C GLU A 44 3.81 3.22 -10.92
N ALA A 45 3.56 2.13 -10.19
CA ALA A 45 2.28 1.40 -10.23
C ALA A 45 1.13 2.19 -9.57
N ALA A 46 1.40 2.91 -8.49
CA ALA A 46 0.43 3.75 -7.79
C ALA A 46 0.22 5.12 -8.45
N GLY A 47 1.02 5.47 -9.47
CA GLY A 47 0.92 6.75 -10.18
C GLY A 47 1.26 7.98 -9.31
N VAL A 48 2.03 7.77 -8.24
CA VAL A 48 2.44 8.82 -7.30
C VAL A 48 3.93 9.09 -7.41
N SER A 49 4.32 10.35 -7.27
CA SER A 49 5.74 10.71 -7.27
C SER A 49 6.46 10.12 -6.06
N LYS A 50 7.72 9.71 -6.24
CA LYS A 50 8.57 9.25 -5.13
C LYS A 50 8.59 10.22 -3.95
N ALA A 51 8.62 11.54 -4.21
CA ALA A 51 8.57 12.54 -3.16
C ALA A 51 7.30 12.39 -2.29
N ASN A 52 6.15 12.17 -2.93
CA ASN A 52 4.88 11.95 -2.24
C ASN A 52 4.91 10.64 -1.43
N ILE A 53 5.49 9.57 -1.98
CA ILE A 53 5.69 8.32 -1.22
C ILE A 53 6.61 8.54 -0.03
N TYR A 54 7.77 9.15 -0.19
CA TYR A 54 8.69 9.38 0.94
C TYR A 54 8.12 10.32 1.99
N HIS A 55 7.14 11.16 1.64
CA HIS A 55 6.39 11.97 2.59
C HIS A 55 5.39 11.14 3.44
N HIS A 56 4.90 10.02 2.92
CA HIS A 56 3.90 9.16 3.58
C HIS A 56 4.48 7.86 4.15
N PHE A 57 5.47 7.28 3.47
CA PHE A 57 6.13 6.02 3.77
C PHE A 57 7.64 6.24 3.74
N GLU A 58 8.23 6.31 4.93
CA GLU A 58 9.67 6.54 5.08
C GLU A 58 10.51 5.34 4.61
N SER A 59 9.91 4.14 4.51
CA SER A 59 10.62 2.92 4.15
C SER A 59 9.71 1.85 3.54
N LYS A 60 10.32 0.89 2.84
CA LYS A 60 9.64 -0.27 2.25
C LYS A 60 8.92 -1.12 3.30
N GLU A 61 9.44 -1.12 4.53
CA GLU A 61 8.82 -1.76 5.70
C GLU A 61 7.52 -1.08 6.12
N ALA A 62 7.34 0.22 5.86
CA ALA A 62 6.10 0.92 6.19
C ALA A 62 4.93 0.53 5.26
N LEU A 63 5.20 -0.23 4.19
CA LEU A 63 4.20 -0.77 3.26
C LEU A 63 3.71 -2.16 3.67
N TYR A 64 4.21 -2.74 4.78
CA TYR A 64 3.88 -4.10 5.25
C TYR A 64 3.56 -4.12 6.74
#